data_AF-A0A147I3E9-F1
#
_entry.id   AF-A0A147I3E9-F1
#
_cell.length_a   1.000
_cell.length_b   1.000
_cell.length_c   1.000
_cell.angle_alpha   90.00
_cell.angle_beta   90.00
_cell.angle_gamma   90.00
#
_symmetry.space_group_name_H-M   'P 1'
#
loop_
_entity.id
_entity.type
_entity.pdbx_description
1 polymer ?
#
loop_
_entity_poly.entity_id
_entity_poly.type
_entity_poly.pdbx_seq_one_letter_code
_entity_poly.pdbx_strand_id
1 'polypeptide(L)'
;MTPRVSREDAHRAIGASLRRHLRRKGWTVKRLANASGVPDKAIECAKYDVASEHWRPIHKAEWLLSIAAVLGADFTSPVLAVAQQGAFDITPDIAPRPGEIVATMAGHTAEMAAILVDGIVDDEERPRVIAIATSKATHVAAILRLAQPP
;
A
#
# COMPACT_ATOMS: atom_id res chain seq x y z
N MET A 1 -18.89 4.99 18.34
CA MET A 1 -19.22 4.03 17.26
C MET A 1 -17.99 3.16 17.04
N THR A 2 -18.05 1.85 17.30
CA THR A 2 -16.88 0.98 17.12
C THR A 2 -16.68 0.77 15.61
N PRO A 3 -15.55 1.20 15.01
CA PRO A 3 -15.34 0.98 13.59
C PRO A 3 -15.25 -0.53 13.34
N ARG A 4 -16.21 -1.08 12.59
CA ARG A 4 -16.26 -2.49 12.25
C ARG A 4 -16.20 -2.64 10.74
N VAL A 5 -15.08 -3.18 10.25
CA VAL A 5 -14.94 -3.60 8.86
C VAL A 5 -15.67 -4.93 8.68
N SER A 6 -16.54 -5.03 7.67
CA SER A 6 -17.20 -6.29 7.37
C SER A 6 -16.20 -7.29 6.78
N ARG A 7 -16.40 -8.59 7.06
CA ARG A 7 -15.54 -9.64 6.50
C ARG A 7 -15.60 -9.65 4.98
N GLU A 8 -16.77 -9.35 4.43
CA GLU A 8 -16.99 -9.32 2.99
C GLU A 8 -16.23 -8.17 2.32
N ASP A 9 -16.27 -6.97 2.89
CA ASP A 9 -15.55 -5.80 2.36
C ASP A 9 -14.04 -6.03 2.37
N ALA A 10 -13.51 -6.63 3.46
CA ALA A 10 -12.10 -6.99 3.53
C ALA A 10 -11.71 -7.98 2.43
N HIS A 11 -12.51 -9.03 2.20
CA HIS A 11 -12.24 -10.01 1.14
C HIS A 11 -12.36 -9.41 -0.26
N ARG A 12 -13.35 -8.54 -0.51
CA ARG A 12 -13.48 -7.82 -1.79
C ARG A 12 -12.27 -6.93 -2.04
N ALA A 13 -11.80 -6.20 -1.03
CA ALA A 13 -10.62 -5.34 -1.14
C ALA A 13 -9.36 -6.16 -1.46
N ILE A 14 -9.14 -7.29 -0.78
CA ILE A 14 -8.04 -8.22 -1.07
C ILE A 14 -8.13 -8.73 -2.52
N GLY A 15 -9.28 -9.27 -2.93
CA GLY A 15 -9.48 -9.80 -4.26
C GLY A 15 -9.29 -8.76 -5.36
N ALA A 16 -9.81 -7.54 -5.16
CA ALA A 16 -9.63 -6.42 -6.08
C ALA A 16 -8.15 -6.02 -6.21
N SER A 17 -7.42 -5.92 -5.10
CA SER A 17 -5.99 -5.62 -5.07
C SER A 17 -5.16 -6.69 -5.77
N LEU A 18 -5.47 -7.96 -5.54
CA LEU A 18 -4.82 -9.09 -6.23
C LEU A 18 -5.07 -9.01 -7.75
N ARG A 19 -6.31 -8.82 -8.19
CA ARG A 19 -6.64 -8.68 -9.63
C ARG A 19 -5.90 -7.50 -10.26
N ARG A 20 -5.83 -6.37 -9.58
CA ARG A 20 -5.10 -5.18 -10.07
C ARG A 20 -3.62 -5.51 -10.30
N HIS A 21 -2.97 -6.18 -9.35
CA HIS A 21 -1.56 -6.52 -9.46
C HIS A 21 -1.28 -7.59 -10.49
N LEU A 22 -2.10 -8.64 -10.56
CA LEU A 22 -1.96 -9.72 -11.52
C LEU A 22 -2.25 -9.29 -12.98
N ARG A 23 -2.91 -8.14 -13.18
CA ARG A 23 -3.07 -7.52 -14.51
C ARG A 23 -1.86 -6.67 -14.93
N ARG A 24 -1.00 -6.25 -14.00
CA ARG A 24 0.20 -5.45 -14.32
C ARG A 24 1.24 -6.34 -15.02
N LYS A 25 1.92 -5.78 -16.03
CA LYS A 25 2.97 -6.48 -16.78
C LYS A 25 4.04 -6.99 -15.82
N GLY A 26 4.22 -8.31 -15.76
CA GLY A 26 5.28 -8.95 -14.97
C GLY A 26 4.80 -9.77 -13.76
N TRP A 27 3.55 -9.64 -13.32
CA TRP A 27 3.02 -10.47 -12.23
C TRP A 27 2.11 -11.58 -12.74
N THR A 28 2.42 -12.82 -12.34
CA THR A 28 1.54 -13.99 -12.52
C THR A 28 1.29 -14.61 -11.15
N VAL A 29 0.24 -15.42 -11.02
CA VAL A 29 -0.07 -16.14 -9.78
C VAL A 29 1.10 -17.02 -9.36
N LYS A 30 1.70 -17.74 -10.32
CA LYS A 30 2.89 -18.57 -10.08
C LYS A 30 4.08 -17.75 -9.58
N ARG A 31 4.34 -16.58 -10.18
CA ARG A 31 5.44 -15.71 -9.74
C ARG A 31 5.19 -15.18 -8.33
N LEU A 32 3.97 -14.75 -8.04
CA LEU A 32 3.60 -14.24 -6.72
C LEU A 32 3.67 -15.35 -5.66
N ALA A 33 3.19 -16.55 -5.97
CA ALA A 33 3.29 -17.72 -5.10
C ALA A 33 4.75 -18.04 -4.76
N ASN A 34 5.63 -18.07 -5.78
CA ASN A 34 7.06 -18.31 -5.58
C ASN A 34 7.72 -17.22 -4.72
N ALA A 35 7.37 -15.95 -4.94
CA ALA A 35 7.98 -14.84 -4.21
C ALA A 35 7.48 -14.73 -2.76
N SER A 36 6.19 -15.03 -2.52
CA SER A 36 5.56 -14.90 -1.20
C SER A 36 5.59 -16.18 -0.37
N GLY A 37 5.89 -17.33 -0.97
CA GLY A 37 5.78 -18.65 -0.33
C GLY A 37 4.32 -19.10 -0.10
N VAL A 38 3.34 -18.34 -0.58
CA VAL A 38 1.92 -18.68 -0.45
C VAL A 38 1.51 -19.64 -1.56
N PRO A 39 0.73 -20.70 -1.28
CA PRO A 39 0.26 -21.62 -2.31
C PRO A 39 -0.48 -20.91 -3.44
N ASP A 40 -0.15 -21.28 -4.68
CA ASP A 40 -0.74 -20.75 -5.91
C ASP A 40 -2.26 -20.84 -5.91
N LYS A 41 -2.83 -21.98 -5.49
CA LYS A 41 -4.27 -22.22 -5.40
C LYS A 41 -4.95 -21.27 -4.43
N ALA A 42 -4.29 -20.90 -3.33
CA ALA A 42 -4.84 -19.94 -2.37
C ALA A 42 -4.95 -18.54 -3.00
N ILE A 43 -3.91 -18.10 -3.72
CA ILE A 43 -3.91 -16.83 -4.45
C ILE A 43 -4.94 -16.86 -5.59
N GLU A 44 -4.99 -17.96 -6.35
CA GLU A 44 -5.89 -18.15 -7.49
C GLU A 44 -7.36 -18.10 -7.08
N CYS A 45 -7.73 -18.75 -5.97
CA CYS A 45 -9.09 -18.68 -5.44
C CYS A 45 -9.43 -17.29 -4.88
N ALA A 46 -8.49 -16.64 -4.18
CA ALA A 46 -8.75 -15.38 -3.48
C ALA A 46 -8.92 -14.18 -4.42
N LYS A 47 -8.41 -14.26 -5.67
CA LYS A 47 -8.62 -13.19 -6.66
C LYS A 47 -10.01 -13.20 -7.30
N TYR A 48 -10.84 -14.23 -7.13
CA TYR A 48 -12.20 -14.22 -7.67
C TYR A 48 -13.10 -13.25 -6.88
N ASP A 49 -14.27 -12.93 -7.44
CA ASP A 49 -15.29 -12.18 -6.70
C ASP A 49 -15.84 -13.05 -5.55
N VAL A 50 -16.20 -12.44 -4.42
CA VAL A 50 -16.69 -13.17 -3.24
C VAL A 50 -17.98 -13.96 -3.55
N ALA A 51 -18.76 -13.53 -4.55
CA ALA A 51 -19.94 -14.25 -5.03
C ALA A 51 -19.63 -15.45 -5.95
N SER A 52 -18.38 -15.65 -6.37
CA SER A 52 -17.98 -16.73 -7.29
C SER A 52 -17.87 -18.08 -6.59
N GLU A 53 -18.30 -19.16 -7.25
CA GLU A 53 -18.14 -20.54 -6.76
C GLU A 53 -16.67 -20.96 -6.59
N HIS A 54 -15.75 -20.34 -7.33
CA HIS A 54 -14.31 -20.60 -7.27
C HIS A 54 -13.60 -19.81 -6.17
N TRP A 55 -14.31 -18.88 -5.53
CA TRP A 55 -13.73 -18.03 -4.49
C TRP A 55 -13.49 -18.81 -3.20
N ARG A 56 -12.29 -18.65 -2.64
CA ARG A 56 -11.94 -19.11 -1.29
C ARG A 56 -11.10 -18.01 -0.64
N PRO A 57 -11.34 -17.66 0.63
CA PRO A 57 -10.56 -16.62 1.29
C PRO A 57 -9.15 -17.12 1.63
N ILE A 58 -8.22 -16.18 1.76
CA ILE A 58 -6.92 -16.45 2.40
C ILE A 58 -7.18 -16.50 3.91
N HIS A 59 -7.19 -17.70 4.48
CA HIS A 59 -7.52 -17.91 5.90
C HIS A 59 -6.38 -17.54 6.86
N LYS A 60 -5.15 -17.50 6.36
CA LYS A 60 -3.93 -17.32 7.15
C LYS A 60 -3.46 -15.88 7.05
N ALA A 61 -3.42 -15.17 8.18
CA ALA A 61 -3.02 -13.77 8.23
C ALA A 61 -1.56 -13.60 7.77
N GLU A 62 -0.70 -14.54 8.13
CA GLU A 62 0.69 -14.59 7.71
C GLU A 62 0.85 -14.65 6.17
N TRP A 63 -0.07 -15.30 5.45
CA TRP A 63 -0.03 -15.34 3.98
C TRP A 63 -0.36 -13.98 3.36
N LEU A 64 -1.31 -13.25 3.94
CA LEU A 64 -1.61 -11.88 3.50
C LEU A 64 -0.42 -10.95 3.75
N LEU A 65 0.26 -11.10 4.90
CA LEU A 65 1.47 -10.36 5.21
C LEU A 65 2.62 -10.69 4.26
N SER A 66 2.80 -11.96 3.88
CA SER A 66 3.81 -12.36 2.89
C SER A 66 3.52 -11.79 1.50
N ILE A 67 2.24 -11.77 1.07
CA ILE A 67 1.85 -11.13 -0.20
C ILE A 67 2.08 -9.63 -0.13
N ALA A 68 1.72 -8.98 0.99
CA ALA A 68 1.94 -7.55 1.23
C ALA A 68 3.43 -7.20 1.19
N ALA A 69 4.30 -8.02 1.79
CA ALA A 69 5.75 -7.81 1.75
C ALA A 69 6.33 -7.88 0.33
N VAL A 70 5.77 -8.72 -0.55
CA VAL A 70 6.22 -8.87 -1.94
C VAL A 70 5.69 -7.75 -2.85
N LEU A 71 4.42 -7.38 -2.68
CA LEU A 71 3.75 -6.41 -3.54
C LEU A 71 3.83 -4.97 -3.02
N GLY A 72 4.30 -4.78 -1.79
CA GLY A 72 4.54 -3.49 -1.15
C GLY A 72 3.29 -2.71 -0.76
N ALA A 73 3.51 -1.43 -0.46
CA ALA A 73 2.47 -0.47 -0.09
C ALA A 73 1.38 -0.31 -1.17
N ASP A 74 1.74 -0.52 -2.43
CA ASP A 74 0.85 -0.43 -3.61
C ASP A 74 -0.31 -1.44 -3.57
N PHE A 75 -0.05 -2.63 -3.04
CA PHE A 75 -1.06 -3.65 -2.77
C PHE A 75 -1.73 -3.45 -1.42
N THR A 76 -0.95 -3.07 -0.41
CA THR A 76 -1.41 -3.06 0.97
C THR A 76 -2.36 -1.89 1.25
N SER A 77 -2.11 -0.71 0.69
CA SER A 77 -2.93 0.49 0.92
C SER A 77 -4.38 0.32 0.48
N PRO A 78 -4.70 -0.18 -0.73
CA PRO A 78 -6.09 -0.41 -1.10
C PRO A 78 -6.79 -1.49 -0.25
N VAL A 79 -6.04 -2.46 0.29
CA VAL A 79 -6.60 -3.44 1.24
C VAL A 79 -6.94 -2.78 2.58
N LEU A 80 -6.08 -1.89 3.08
CA LEU A 80 -6.29 -1.16 4.34
C LEU A 80 -7.29 0.00 4.24
N ALA A 81 -7.59 0.46 3.02
CA ALA A 81 -8.51 1.58 2.79
C ALA A 81 -9.92 1.33 3.36
N VAL A 82 -10.37 0.06 3.44
CA VAL A 82 -11.65 -0.30 4.09
C VAL A 82 -11.69 0.06 5.57
N ALA A 83 -10.51 0.18 6.20
CA ALA A 83 -10.32 0.61 7.58
C ALA A 83 -9.89 2.09 7.68
N GLN A 84 -9.96 2.87 6.60
CA GLN A 84 -9.47 4.25 6.52
C GLN A 84 -7.97 4.37 6.86
N GLN A 85 -7.19 3.36 6.46
CA GLN A 85 -5.75 3.29 6.69
C GLN A 85 -4.99 3.18 5.36
N GLY A 86 -3.72 3.56 5.38
CA GLY A 86 -2.79 3.43 4.27
C GLY A 86 -1.51 2.72 4.71
N ALA A 87 -0.79 2.16 3.75
CA ALA A 87 0.54 1.59 3.94
C ALA A 87 1.58 2.41 3.18
N PHE A 88 2.81 2.38 3.65
CA PHE A 88 3.97 2.94 2.97
C PHE A 88 5.13 1.96 3.16
N ASP A 89 6.03 1.91 2.17
CA ASP A 89 7.20 1.06 2.28
C ASP A 89 8.21 1.69 3.23
N ILE A 90 8.79 0.86 4.10
CA ILE A 90 9.85 1.26 5.03
C ILE A 90 11.16 0.80 4.39
N THR A 91 11.88 1.71 3.75
CA THR A 91 13.20 1.41 3.16
C THR A 91 14.22 1.19 4.28
N PRO A 92 14.93 0.05 4.30
CA PRO A 92 15.86 -0.28 5.39
C PRO A 92 17.21 0.45 5.30
N ASP A 93 17.59 0.97 4.13
CA ASP A 93 18.95 1.47 3.90
C ASP A 93 19.04 2.99 3.84
N ILE A 94 19.92 3.52 4.70
CA ILE A 94 20.27 4.93 4.88
C ILE A 94 19.05 5.74 5.31
N ALA A 95 18.67 5.63 6.59
CA ALA A 95 17.82 6.66 7.19
C ALA A 95 18.53 8.00 6.96
N PRO A 96 17.97 8.93 6.16
CA PRO A 96 18.57 10.24 5.98
C PRO A 96 18.73 10.87 7.36
N ARG A 97 19.76 11.69 7.54
CA ARG A 97 19.94 12.35 8.85
C ARG A 97 18.65 13.10 9.19
N PRO A 98 18.20 13.15 10.47
CA PRO A 98 16.91 13.76 10.81
C PRO A 98 16.74 15.17 10.21
N GLY A 99 17.81 15.96 10.18
CA GLY A 99 17.83 17.28 9.53
C GLY A 99 17.59 17.26 8.02
N GLU A 100 18.09 16.26 7.30
CA GLU A 100 17.85 16.06 5.86
C GLU A 100 16.39 15.67 5.59
N ILE A 101 15.80 14.86 6.47
CA ILE A 101 14.37 14.51 6.40
C ILE A 101 13.51 15.77 6.57
N VAL A 102 13.78 16.56 7.61
CA VAL A 102 13.02 17.79 7.89
C VAL A 102 13.16 18.80 6.76
N ALA A 103 14.38 19.01 6.24
CA ALA A 103 14.62 19.93 5.12
C ALA A 103 13.86 19.50 3.86
N THR A 104 13.90 18.20 3.52
CA THR A 104 13.17 17.65 2.37
C THR A 104 11.65 17.79 2.55
N MET A 105 11.13 17.50 3.74
CA MET A 105 9.71 17.68 4.05
C MET A 105 9.25 19.14 3.94
N ALA A 106 10.10 20.09 4.35
CA ALA A 106 9.80 21.52 4.21
C ALA A 106 9.72 21.91 2.73
N GLY A 107 10.68 21.47 1.90
CA GLY A 107 10.66 21.68 0.45
C GLY A 107 9.40 21.10 -0.21
N HIS A 108 9.06 19.85 0.12
CA HIS A 108 7.85 19.19 -0.37
C HIS A 108 6.57 19.91 0.05
N THR A 109 6.53 20.48 1.25
CA THR A 109 5.37 21.25 1.73
C THR A 109 5.22 22.55 0.96
N ALA A 110 6.32 23.27 0.68
CA ALA A 110 6.30 24.47 -0.13
C ALA A 110 5.85 24.18 -1.57
N GLU A 111 6.36 23.11 -2.18
CA GLU A 111 5.97 22.69 -3.52
C GLU A 111 4.50 22.28 -3.61
N MET A 112 4.00 21.47 -2.68
CA MET A 112 2.57 21.14 -2.61
C MET A 112 1.70 22.38 -2.42
N ALA A 113 2.12 23.33 -1.58
CA ALA A 113 1.36 24.56 -1.36
C ALA A 113 1.29 25.43 -2.63
N ALA A 114 2.34 25.41 -3.45
CA ALA A 114 2.34 26.11 -4.74
C ALA A 114 1.41 25.44 -5.75
N ILE A 115 1.42 24.11 -5.83
CA ILE A 115 0.53 23.34 -6.72
C ILE A 115 -0.94 23.51 -6.29
N LEU A 116 -1.23 23.36 -5.00
CA LEU A 116 -2.60 23.34 -4.48
C LEU A 116 -3.22 24.72 -4.23
N VAL A 117 -2.58 25.80 -4.69
CA VAL A 117 -2.99 27.17 -4.36
C VAL A 117 -4.39 27.52 -4.89
N ASP A 118 -4.76 26.95 -6.04
CA ASP A 118 -6.07 27.15 -6.68
C ASP A 118 -7.12 26.11 -6.25
N GLY A 119 -6.71 25.12 -5.44
CA GLY A 119 -7.56 24.04 -4.94
C GLY A 119 -7.88 22.95 -5.95
N ILE A 120 -7.27 22.96 -7.14
CA ILE A 120 -7.48 21.96 -8.19
C ILE A 120 -6.19 21.16 -8.37
N VAL A 121 -6.31 19.86 -8.66
CA VAL A 121 -5.16 19.03 -9.06
C VAL A 121 -5.48 18.43 -10.41
N ASP A 122 -4.87 19.00 -11.44
CA ASP A 122 -5.07 18.55 -12.81
C ASP A 122 -4.29 17.25 -13.11
N ASP A 123 -4.43 16.74 -14.34
CA ASP A 123 -3.82 15.47 -14.72
C ASP A 123 -2.29 15.56 -14.92
N GLU A 124 -1.73 16.74 -15.15
CA GLU A 124 -0.28 16.97 -15.22
C GLU A 124 0.34 17.05 -13.81
N GLU A 125 -0.37 17.65 -12.87
CA GLU A 125 0.07 17.83 -11.48
C GLU A 125 -0.13 16.58 -10.63
N ARG A 126 -1.19 15.80 -10.90
CA ARG A 126 -1.57 14.61 -10.11
C ARG A 126 -0.42 13.63 -9.88
N PRO A 127 0.37 13.22 -10.90
CA PRO A 127 1.51 12.32 -10.68
C PRO A 127 2.54 12.91 -9.71
N ARG A 128 2.76 14.22 -9.77
CA ARG A 128 3.73 14.93 -8.95
C ARG A 128 3.25 15.09 -7.52
N VAL A 129 1.98 15.44 -7.31
CA VAL A 129 1.35 15.47 -5.98
C VAL A 129 1.40 14.10 -5.31
N ILE A 130 1.11 13.03 -6.05
CA ILE A 130 1.22 11.65 -5.55
C ILE A 130 2.67 11.35 -5.13
N ALA A 131 3.66 11.65 -5.97
CA ALA A 131 5.07 11.41 -5.65
C ALA A 131 5.52 12.15 -4.39
N ILE A 132 5.14 13.43 -4.25
CA ILE A 132 5.46 14.24 -3.06
C ILE A 132 4.78 13.66 -1.82
N ALA A 133 3.49 13.36 -1.90
CA ALA A 133 2.73 12.81 -0.78
C ALA A 133 3.29 11.46 -0.31
N THR A 134 3.60 10.56 -1.25
CA THR A 134 4.24 9.28 -0.95
C THR A 134 5.60 9.47 -0.29
N SER A 135 6.44 10.36 -0.80
CA SER A 135 7.74 10.64 -0.20
C SER A 135 7.62 11.24 1.22
N LYS A 136 6.69 12.17 1.43
CA LYS A 136 6.42 12.72 2.78
C LYS A 136 5.95 11.63 3.76
N ALA A 137 5.11 10.69 3.33
CA ALA A 137 4.68 9.58 4.18
C ALA A 137 5.87 8.70 4.61
N THR A 138 6.77 8.37 3.69
CA THR A 138 8.01 7.64 4.01
C THR A 138 8.90 8.40 4.99
N HIS A 139 9.05 9.71 4.81
CA HIS A 139 9.84 10.56 5.71
C HIS A 139 9.25 10.65 7.13
N VAL A 140 7.93 10.79 7.26
CA VAL A 140 7.25 10.78 8.56
C VAL A 140 7.46 9.44 9.26
N ALA A 141 7.37 8.33 8.52
CA ALA A 141 7.62 7.00 9.07
C ALA A 141 9.06 6.84 9.60
N ALA A 142 10.05 7.36 8.87
CA ALA A 142 11.44 7.34 9.31
C ALA A 142 11.64 8.16 10.61
N ILE A 143 11.01 9.33 10.72
CA ILE A 143 11.02 10.13 11.97
C ILE A 143 10.36 9.37 13.12
N LEU A 144 9.19 8.76 12.89
CA LEU A 144 8.48 8.00 13.92
C LEU A 144 9.34 6.84 14.45
N ARG A 145 10.09 6.16 13.58
CA ARG A 145 11.03 5.11 14.00
C ARG A 145 12.18 5.65 14.85
N LEU A 146 12.74 6.81 14.49
CA LEU A 146 13.78 7.47 15.29
C LEU A 146 13.28 7.92 16.67
N ALA A 147 11.98 8.21 16.79
CA ALA A 147 11.36 8.64 18.04
C ALA A 147 10.87 7.48 18.93
N GLN A 148 10.84 6.25 18.42
CA GLN A 148 10.46 5.07 19.21
C GLN A 148 11.61 4.67 20.15
N PRO A 149 11.32 4.35 21.43
CA PRO A 149 12.33 3.85 22.33
C PRO A 149 12.87 2.49 21.83
N PRO A 150 14.13 2.15 22.17
CA PRO A 150 14.75 0.89 21.79
C PRO A 150 14.02 -0.34 22.36
#